data_AF-A0A9E0YWC0-F1
#
_entry.id   AF-A0A9E0YWC0-F1
#
_cell.length_a   1.000
_cell.length_b   1.000
_cell.length_c   1.000
_cell.angle_alpha   90.00
_cell.angle_beta   90.00
_cell.angle_gamma   90.00
#
_symmetry.space_group_name_H-M   'P 1'
#
loop_
_entity.id
_entity.type
_entity.pdbx_description
1 polymer ?
#
loop_
_entity_poly.entity_id
_entity_poly.type
_entity_poly.pdbx_seq_one_letter_code
_entity_poly.pdbx_strand_id
1 'polypeptide(L)'
;MTSETFRNQGLFLRNQFQGEGIFEIPIVKKQHVNVETITLIGYDHVKPEEKEFTHAMVHFFLDDYKFEVLWNNPEPRIKKLAQYRAVLTPQYSLYTEMPMTLQLYNTFRNRWVGAYLQSRGITVIPTVCWGTPQSYWFCFDGLETGSIVAVSTLGVRTEKELFMHGYQEMIKRVNPEAVICYGNPFDEMEGNIIAVDYAKTNNLSKWADYICGEKEIPFNSNLIVKRYGYVLNEKGMGRASGQWKPKKEDDKRFLGKPGETKTTTKKNGDTYITRIGKNGRATSERHNSTHGNPKEHVNPHEHDVIWQENGAPTLGPGRPVSEKNKYINFGGVIKMSNQYEPKFEDLDDFLDSLLRGREIVIEYHGKQYGIFYLEKGFYVAQSYHDETGKLYRTPDEALEYTIDGTKLRDIITVVNVVQRNF
;
A
#
# COMPACT_ATOMS: atom_id res chain seq x y z
N MET A 1 -21.17 -37.00 9.99
CA MET A 1 -19.75 -37.08 10.36
C MET A 1 -19.64 -36.80 11.85
N THR A 2 -19.03 -37.68 12.63
CA THR A 2 -18.81 -37.46 14.06
C THR A 2 -17.63 -36.50 14.28
N SER A 3 -17.54 -35.85 15.44
CA SER A 3 -16.39 -34.98 15.76
C SER A 3 -15.07 -35.74 15.73
N GLU A 4 -15.06 -37.02 16.10
CA GLU A 4 -13.87 -37.88 16.01
C GLU A 4 -13.46 -38.15 14.56
N THR A 5 -14.42 -38.53 13.70
CA THR A 5 -14.13 -38.77 12.28
C THR A 5 -13.69 -37.49 11.56
N PHE A 6 -14.19 -36.32 11.96
CA PHE A 6 -13.73 -35.03 11.44
C PHE A 6 -12.31 -34.69 11.91
N ARG A 7 -11.98 -34.89 13.20
CA ARG A 7 -10.62 -34.65 13.71
C ARG A 7 -9.57 -35.57 13.09
N ASN A 8 -9.97 -36.77 12.68
CA ASN A 8 -9.10 -37.72 11.99
C ASN A 8 -8.97 -37.44 10.48
N GLN A 9 -9.65 -36.42 9.94
CA GLN A 9 -9.37 -35.97 8.58
C GLN A 9 -8.03 -35.23 8.56
N GLY A 10 -7.09 -35.71 7.74
CA GLY A 10 -5.76 -35.12 7.67
C GLY A 10 -5.77 -33.60 7.44
N LEU A 11 -6.68 -33.10 6.57
CA LEU A 11 -6.73 -31.66 6.27
C LEU A 11 -7.24 -30.79 7.43
N PHE A 12 -7.85 -31.35 8.48
CA PHE A 12 -8.34 -30.56 9.61
C PHE A 12 -7.19 -30.15 10.53
N LEU A 13 -6.39 -31.13 11.01
CA LEU A 13 -5.34 -30.88 12.00
C LEU A 13 -4.04 -30.35 11.39
N ARG A 14 -3.79 -30.57 10.09
CA ARG A 14 -2.57 -30.12 9.39
C ARG A 14 -1.26 -30.64 9.99
N ASN A 15 -1.31 -31.76 10.71
CA ASN A 15 -0.18 -32.34 11.45
C ASN A 15 0.49 -33.53 10.74
N GLN A 16 0.33 -33.66 9.42
CA GLN A 16 0.86 -34.80 8.67
C GLN A 16 2.37 -34.72 8.39
N PHE A 17 2.96 -33.54 8.59
CA PHE A 17 4.35 -33.27 8.23
C PHE A 17 5.13 -32.87 9.48
N GLN A 18 6.38 -33.31 9.54
CA GLN A 18 7.28 -32.92 10.63
C GLN A 18 7.49 -31.40 10.61
N GLY A 19 7.21 -30.77 11.75
CA GLY A 19 7.45 -29.37 11.99
C GLY A 19 8.86 -29.09 12.52
N GLU A 20 9.35 -27.89 12.26
CA GLU A 20 10.60 -27.35 12.79
C GLU A 20 10.32 -26.12 13.67
N GLY A 21 11.19 -25.91 14.68
CA GLY A 21 11.15 -24.74 15.55
C GLY A 21 9.98 -24.74 16.53
N ILE A 22 9.83 -23.63 17.25
CA ILE A 22 8.78 -23.44 18.27
C ILE A 22 7.36 -23.41 17.68
N PHE A 23 7.26 -23.11 16.38
CA PHE A 23 5.99 -23.00 15.66
C PHE A 23 5.62 -24.26 14.88
N GLU A 24 6.42 -25.32 14.98
CA GLU A 24 6.22 -26.60 14.29
C GLU A 24 5.94 -26.42 12.78
N ILE A 25 6.68 -25.51 12.14
CA ILE A 25 6.46 -25.17 10.74
C ILE A 25 6.92 -26.35 9.85
N PRO A 26 6.07 -26.88 8.95
CA PRO A 26 6.42 -28.03 8.13
C PRO A 26 7.69 -27.82 7.30
N ILE A 27 8.52 -28.85 7.22
CA ILE A 27 9.75 -28.78 6.43
C ILE A 27 9.45 -29.04 4.94
N VAL A 28 9.82 -28.09 4.08
CA VAL A 28 9.93 -28.27 2.63
C VAL A 28 11.35 -28.70 2.31
N LYS A 29 11.50 -29.93 1.81
CA LYS A 29 12.81 -30.54 1.59
C LYS A 29 13.50 -29.97 0.35
N LYS A 30 14.82 -29.93 0.37
CA LYS A 30 15.64 -29.59 -0.79
C LYS A 30 15.38 -30.60 -1.90
N GLN A 31 15.11 -30.10 -3.10
CA GLN A 31 15.02 -30.91 -4.31
C GLN A 31 15.93 -30.31 -5.37
N HIS A 32 16.61 -31.18 -6.12
CA HIS A 32 17.43 -30.75 -7.24
C HIS A 32 16.55 -30.33 -8.41
N VAL A 33 16.79 -29.12 -8.93
CA VAL A 33 16.12 -28.59 -10.11
C VAL A 33 17.19 -27.89 -10.95
N ASN A 34 17.30 -28.19 -12.23
CA ASN A 34 18.16 -27.39 -13.10
C ASN A 34 17.54 -25.98 -13.22
N VAL A 35 18.35 -24.96 -12.98
CA VAL A 35 17.93 -23.55 -12.91
C VAL A 35 18.61 -22.68 -13.96
N GLU A 36 19.32 -23.27 -14.92
CA GLU A 36 19.97 -22.56 -16.03
C GLU A 36 18.95 -21.92 -16.97
N THR A 37 17.81 -22.59 -17.14
CA THR A 37 16.68 -22.12 -17.96
C THR A 37 15.41 -22.17 -17.15
N ILE A 38 14.86 -21.00 -16.82
CA ILE A 38 13.63 -20.87 -16.03
C ILE A 38 12.55 -20.19 -16.87
N THR A 39 11.47 -20.92 -17.07
CA THR A 39 10.20 -20.38 -17.55
C THR A 39 9.21 -20.47 -16.40
N LEU A 40 8.64 -19.35 -15.98
CA LEU A 40 7.58 -19.33 -14.98
C LEU A 40 6.21 -19.18 -15.66
N ILE A 41 5.19 -19.87 -15.13
CA ILE A 41 3.79 -19.73 -15.53
C ILE A 41 2.91 -19.48 -14.30
N GLY A 42 2.02 -18.49 -14.37
CA GLY A 42 1.10 -18.18 -13.28
C GLY A 42 0.12 -19.34 -13.06
N TYR A 43 -0.17 -19.66 -11.80
CA TYR A 43 -1.14 -20.71 -11.45
C TYR A 43 -2.53 -20.52 -12.10
N ASP A 44 -2.93 -19.28 -12.37
CA ASP A 44 -4.18 -18.95 -13.08
C ASP A 44 -4.15 -19.27 -14.58
N HIS A 45 -2.97 -19.50 -15.15
CA HIS A 45 -2.78 -19.92 -16.54
C HIS A 45 -2.58 -21.43 -16.71
N VAL A 46 -2.42 -22.17 -15.62
CA VAL A 46 -2.27 -23.62 -15.65
C VAL A 46 -3.52 -24.24 -16.26
N LYS A 47 -3.39 -25.27 -17.12
CA LYS A 47 -4.52 -25.96 -17.78
C LYS A 47 -4.50 -27.48 -17.53
N PRO A 48 -5.66 -28.17 -17.55
CA PRO A 48 -5.66 -29.62 -17.67
C PRO A 48 -4.97 -30.03 -18.98
N GLU A 49 -4.24 -31.15 -18.96
CA GLU A 49 -3.60 -31.72 -20.16
C GLU A 49 -2.61 -30.77 -20.84
N GLU A 50 -1.72 -30.17 -20.05
CA GLU A 50 -0.65 -29.29 -20.53
C GLU A 50 0.32 -30.06 -21.45
N LYS A 51 0.63 -29.48 -22.61
CA LYS A 51 1.55 -30.05 -23.61
C LYS A 51 2.67 -29.11 -24.02
N GLU A 52 2.45 -27.79 -23.90
CA GLU A 52 3.35 -26.77 -24.43
C GLU A 52 4.32 -26.30 -23.33
N PHE A 53 3.81 -26.11 -22.12
CA PHE A 53 4.54 -25.51 -21.00
C PHE A 53 4.91 -26.51 -19.90
N THR A 54 5.02 -27.81 -20.22
CA THR A 54 5.43 -28.84 -19.25
C THR A 54 6.81 -28.59 -18.64
N HIS A 55 7.69 -27.91 -19.39
CA HIS A 55 9.01 -27.49 -18.93
C HIS A 55 9.00 -26.28 -17.97
N ALA A 56 7.87 -25.56 -17.88
CA ALA A 56 7.74 -24.39 -17.03
C ALA A 56 7.55 -24.76 -15.56
N MET A 57 7.78 -23.81 -14.67
CA MET A 57 7.51 -23.92 -13.24
C MET A 57 6.31 -23.04 -12.86
N VAL A 58 5.40 -23.59 -12.07
CA VAL A 58 4.18 -22.87 -11.65
C VAL A 58 4.52 -21.90 -10.52
N HIS A 59 4.15 -20.63 -10.64
CA HIS A 59 4.32 -19.62 -9.59
C HIS A 59 2.99 -19.07 -9.07
N PHE A 60 3.05 -18.47 -7.87
CA PHE A 60 1.91 -17.93 -7.13
C PHE A 60 2.06 -16.44 -6.80
N PHE A 61 2.87 -15.73 -7.58
CA PHE A 61 2.95 -14.25 -7.58
C PHE A 61 1.65 -13.62 -8.16
N LEU A 62 0.49 -13.98 -7.59
CA LEU A 62 -0.89 -13.68 -7.99
C LEU A 62 -1.76 -13.41 -6.74
N ASP A 63 -2.86 -12.68 -6.74
CA ASP A 63 -3.62 -12.45 -5.48
C ASP A 63 -4.02 -13.74 -4.73
N ASP A 64 -3.92 -13.72 -3.40
CA ASP A 64 -4.05 -14.92 -2.54
C ASP A 64 -5.35 -15.70 -2.77
N TYR A 65 -6.46 -14.98 -2.99
CA TYR A 65 -7.77 -15.59 -3.23
C TYR A 65 -7.77 -16.55 -4.44
N LYS A 66 -6.86 -16.38 -5.41
CA LYS A 66 -6.76 -17.24 -6.60
C LYS A 66 -6.27 -18.64 -6.27
N PHE A 67 -5.54 -18.83 -5.16
CA PHE A 67 -4.95 -20.11 -4.78
C PHE A 67 -5.24 -20.56 -3.35
N GLU A 68 -6.14 -19.88 -2.62
CA GLU A 68 -6.68 -20.36 -1.34
C GLU A 68 -7.16 -21.82 -1.39
N VAL A 69 -7.60 -22.27 -2.56
CA VAL A 69 -7.99 -23.66 -2.82
C VAL A 69 -6.87 -24.68 -2.53
N LEU A 70 -5.59 -24.31 -2.62
CA LEU A 70 -4.48 -25.20 -2.29
C LEU A 70 -4.33 -25.44 -0.78
N TRP A 71 -4.68 -24.44 0.03
CA TRP A 71 -4.76 -24.63 1.47
C TRP A 71 -6.01 -25.45 1.81
N ASN A 72 -7.17 -25.03 1.31
CA ASN A 72 -8.46 -25.59 1.70
C ASN A 72 -8.67 -27.03 1.20
N ASN A 73 -8.34 -27.31 -0.07
CA ASN A 73 -8.51 -28.62 -0.69
C ASN A 73 -7.53 -28.82 -1.88
N PRO A 74 -6.25 -29.14 -1.60
CA PRO A 74 -5.21 -29.27 -2.63
C PRO A 74 -5.40 -30.46 -3.57
N GLU A 75 -6.01 -31.55 -3.11
CA GLU A 75 -6.02 -32.84 -3.82
C GLU A 75 -6.49 -32.76 -5.29
N PRO A 76 -7.57 -32.02 -5.64
CA PRO A 76 -8.03 -31.93 -7.02
C PRO A 76 -7.05 -31.22 -7.97
N ARG A 77 -6.03 -30.54 -7.44
CA ARG A 77 -5.05 -29.78 -8.23
C ARG A 77 -3.79 -30.59 -8.53
N ILE A 78 -3.57 -31.71 -7.83
CA ILE A 78 -2.32 -32.48 -7.91
C ILE A 78 -2.05 -32.96 -9.33
N LYS A 79 -3.02 -33.61 -9.98
CA LYS A 79 -2.87 -34.07 -11.37
C LYS A 79 -2.51 -32.94 -12.33
N LYS A 80 -3.09 -31.76 -12.10
CA LYS A 80 -2.86 -30.57 -12.94
C LYS A 80 -1.48 -29.95 -12.70
N LEU A 81 -1.02 -29.93 -11.46
CA LEU A 81 0.28 -29.36 -11.07
C LEU A 81 1.46 -30.29 -11.41
N ALA A 82 1.28 -31.61 -11.32
CA ALA A 82 2.31 -32.60 -11.59
C ALA A 82 2.80 -32.64 -13.06
N GLN A 83 2.11 -31.92 -13.96
CA GLN A 83 2.46 -31.83 -15.38
C GLN A 83 3.66 -30.89 -15.64
N TYR A 84 4.00 -30.05 -14.66
CA TYR A 84 5.00 -28.99 -14.76
C TYR A 84 6.31 -29.42 -14.10
N ARG A 85 7.42 -28.83 -14.55
CA ARG A 85 8.78 -29.14 -14.08
C ARG A 85 8.94 -28.98 -12.56
N ALA A 86 8.34 -27.94 -12.02
CA ALA A 86 8.31 -27.67 -10.59
C ALA A 86 7.13 -26.75 -10.25
N VAL A 87 6.80 -26.68 -8.97
CA VAL A 87 5.77 -25.80 -8.42
C VAL A 87 6.38 -25.00 -7.28
N LEU A 88 6.35 -23.68 -7.38
CA LEU A 88 6.76 -22.82 -6.28
C LEU A 88 5.72 -22.92 -5.14
N THR A 89 6.12 -22.81 -3.88
CA THR A 89 5.12 -22.79 -2.80
C THR A 89 4.21 -21.56 -2.90
N PRO A 90 2.92 -21.66 -2.55
CA PRO A 90 1.99 -20.53 -2.63
C PRO A 90 2.44 -19.37 -1.71
N GLN A 91 2.65 -18.19 -2.30
CA GLN A 91 3.06 -17.01 -1.56
C GLN A 91 1.84 -16.27 -0.99
N TYR A 92 1.37 -16.69 0.19
CA TYR A 92 0.42 -15.88 0.96
C TYR A 92 1.06 -14.57 1.39
N SER A 93 0.29 -13.49 1.42
CA SER A 93 0.78 -12.12 1.61
C SER A 93 1.28 -11.90 3.04
N LEU A 94 2.42 -11.22 3.20
CA LEU A 94 3.00 -10.84 4.50
C LEU A 94 3.25 -9.32 4.48
N TYR A 95 2.20 -8.53 4.70
CA TYR A 95 2.35 -7.08 4.77
C TYR A 95 2.86 -6.62 6.13
N THR A 96 3.59 -5.51 6.17
CA THR A 96 4.13 -4.92 7.41
C THR A 96 3.05 -4.52 8.40
N GLU A 97 1.85 -4.19 7.90
CA GLU A 97 0.68 -3.80 8.67
C GLU A 97 -0.13 -5.02 9.15
N MET A 98 0.15 -6.23 8.64
CA MET A 98 -0.52 -7.44 9.11
C MET A 98 -0.05 -7.80 10.53
N PRO A 99 -0.97 -8.14 11.45
CA PRO A 99 -0.59 -8.70 12.74
C PRO A 99 0.32 -9.91 12.59
N MET A 100 1.29 -10.06 13.51
CA MET A 100 2.30 -11.12 13.45
C MET A 100 1.68 -12.52 13.38
N THR A 101 0.56 -12.74 14.06
CA THR A 101 -0.20 -14.00 14.02
C THR A 101 -0.64 -14.38 12.60
N LEU A 102 -1.07 -13.40 11.78
CA LEU A 102 -1.46 -13.66 10.40
C LEU A 102 -0.25 -13.93 9.50
N GLN A 103 0.87 -13.21 9.73
CA GLN A 103 2.11 -13.47 9.00
C GLN A 103 2.67 -14.87 9.28
N LEU A 104 2.62 -15.29 10.56
CA LEU A 104 3.00 -16.64 10.98
C LEU A 104 2.08 -17.68 10.34
N TYR A 105 0.76 -17.48 10.42
CA TYR A 105 -0.21 -18.38 9.79
C TYR A 105 0.03 -18.51 8.27
N ASN A 106 0.31 -17.41 7.58
CA ASN A 106 0.60 -17.40 6.15
C ASN A 106 1.90 -18.13 5.80
N THR A 107 2.92 -18.02 6.65
CA THR A 107 4.15 -18.80 6.54
C THR A 107 3.87 -20.29 6.73
N PHE A 108 3.10 -20.66 7.75
CA PHE A 108 2.71 -22.05 7.99
C PHE A 108 1.96 -22.62 6.78
N ARG A 109 0.97 -21.90 6.23
CA ARG A 109 0.21 -22.32 5.05
C ARG A 109 1.11 -22.54 3.83
N ASN A 110 2.06 -21.64 3.59
CA ASN A 110 3.05 -21.76 2.51
C ASN A 110 3.83 -23.09 2.61
N ARG A 111 4.38 -23.37 3.80
CA ARG A 111 5.21 -24.54 4.07
C ARG A 111 4.43 -25.83 4.06
N TRP A 112 3.25 -25.83 4.69
CA TRP A 112 2.36 -26.99 4.71
C TRP A 112 1.94 -27.39 3.30
N VAL A 113 1.53 -26.42 2.45
CA VAL A 113 1.20 -26.73 1.06
C VAL A 113 2.42 -27.26 0.31
N GLY A 114 3.60 -26.68 0.53
CA GLY A 114 4.85 -27.19 -0.04
C GLY A 114 5.11 -28.66 0.31
N ALA A 115 5.07 -29.00 1.59
CA ALA A 115 5.25 -30.37 2.08
C ALA A 115 4.18 -31.32 1.52
N TYR A 116 2.92 -30.85 1.41
CA TYR A 116 1.84 -31.61 0.79
C TYR A 116 2.13 -31.93 -0.67
N LEU A 117 2.51 -30.95 -1.47
CA LEU A 117 2.86 -31.14 -2.87
C LEU A 117 4.03 -32.11 -3.03
N GLN A 118 5.07 -31.99 -2.20
CA GLN A 118 6.19 -32.95 -2.18
C GLN A 118 5.74 -34.38 -1.86
N SER A 119 4.83 -34.56 -0.88
CA SER A 119 4.29 -35.89 -0.56
C SER A 119 3.47 -36.53 -1.68
N ARG A 120 3.07 -35.72 -2.68
CA ARG A 120 2.37 -36.16 -3.90
C ARG A 120 3.32 -36.33 -5.10
N GLY A 121 4.64 -36.29 -4.88
CA GLY A 121 5.64 -36.48 -5.92
C GLY A 121 5.89 -35.26 -6.80
N ILE A 122 5.40 -34.09 -6.42
CA ILE A 122 5.66 -32.84 -7.14
C ILE A 122 7.00 -32.27 -6.69
N THR A 123 7.82 -31.85 -7.64
CA THR A 123 9.02 -31.05 -7.37
C THR A 123 8.62 -29.65 -6.92
N VAL A 124 9.06 -29.24 -5.74
CA VAL A 124 8.66 -27.99 -5.09
C VAL A 124 9.87 -27.08 -4.86
N ILE A 125 9.70 -25.80 -5.17
CA ILE A 125 10.67 -24.75 -4.82
C ILE A 125 10.02 -23.81 -3.79
N PRO A 126 10.56 -23.65 -2.58
CA PRO A 126 10.00 -22.73 -1.61
C PRO A 126 10.05 -21.27 -2.07
N THR A 127 8.90 -20.60 -2.06
CA THR A 127 8.82 -19.14 -2.12
C THR A 127 8.99 -18.55 -0.73
N VAL A 128 9.86 -17.56 -0.60
CA VAL A 128 10.19 -16.89 0.65
C VAL A 128 9.66 -15.46 0.65
N CYS A 129 9.05 -15.07 1.75
CA CYS A 129 8.44 -13.77 1.96
C CYS A 129 8.63 -13.37 3.43
N TRP A 130 8.80 -12.08 3.71
CA TRP A 130 8.96 -11.57 5.06
C TRP A 130 8.23 -10.24 5.22
N GLY A 131 7.81 -9.90 6.43
CA GLY A 131 7.23 -8.60 6.74
C GLY A 131 8.30 -7.66 7.28
N THR A 132 8.17 -7.32 8.56
CA THR A 132 9.18 -6.59 9.33
C THR A 132 10.24 -7.53 9.91
N PRO A 133 11.36 -7.06 10.49
CA PRO A 133 12.37 -7.94 11.10
C PRO A 133 11.83 -8.93 12.16
N GLN A 134 10.69 -8.62 12.77
CA GLN A 134 9.98 -9.52 13.67
C GLN A 134 9.45 -10.79 12.98
N SER A 135 9.24 -10.80 11.66
CA SER A 135 8.85 -12.02 10.96
C SER A 135 10.02 -13.01 10.82
N TYR A 136 11.28 -12.56 10.99
CA TYR A 136 12.46 -13.43 10.87
C TYR A 136 12.51 -14.54 11.92
N TRP A 137 11.68 -14.45 12.97
CA TRP A 137 11.51 -15.51 13.96
C TRP A 137 10.86 -16.79 13.40
N PHE A 138 10.23 -16.73 12.23
CA PHE A 138 9.55 -17.88 11.62
C PHE A 138 9.61 -17.92 10.09
N CYS A 139 9.80 -16.80 9.39
CA CYS A 139 9.61 -16.75 7.94
C CYS A 139 10.66 -17.54 7.14
N PHE A 140 11.74 -17.97 7.80
CA PHE A 140 12.79 -18.83 7.23
C PHE A 140 12.74 -20.27 7.74
N ASP A 141 11.91 -20.58 8.73
CA ASP A 141 11.76 -21.94 9.27
C ASP A 141 11.08 -22.86 8.25
N GLY A 142 11.34 -24.16 8.37
CA GLY A 142 10.80 -25.17 7.45
C GLY A 142 11.39 -25.08 6.03
N LEU A 143 12.50 -24.38 5.86
CA LEU A 143 13.29 -24.34 4.62
C LEU A 143 14.57 -25.13 4.83
N GLU A 144 14.72 -26.27 4.16
CA GLU A 144 15.96 -27.04 4.26
C GLU A 144 17.15 -26.23 3.71
N THR A 145 18.24 -26.16 4.48
CA THR A 145 19.45 -25.42 4.10
C THR A 145 19.99 -25.85 2.74
N GLY A 146 20.43 -24.90 1.92
CA GLY A 146 20.91 -25.18 0.57
C GLY A 146 19.80 -25.36 -0.47
N SER A 147 18.53 -25.21 -0.09
CA SER A 147 17.43 -25.24 -1.05
C SER A 147 17.55 -24.10 -2.07
N ILE A 148 17.10 -24.36 -3.30
CA ILE A 148 16.76 -23.29 -4.24
C ILE A 148 15.52 -22.59 -3.68
N VAL A 149 15.52 -21.26 -3.63
CA VAL A 149 14.40 -20.46 -3.13
C VAL A 149 13.91 -19.48 -4.20
N ALA A 150 12.65 -19.07 -4.11
CA ALA A 150 12.08 -18.02 -4.94
C ALA A 150 11.71 -16.79 -4.11
N VAL A 151 11.97 -15.59 -4.65
CA VAL A 151 11.56 -14.30 -4.09
C VAL A 151 10.96 -13.44 -5.19
N SER A 152 10.23 -12.38 -4.82
CA SER A 152 9.70 -11.40 -5.76
C SER A 152 10.15 -10.00 -5.37
N THR A 153 10.63 -9.23 -6.36
CA THR A 153 10.92 -7.79 -6.21
C THR A 153 9.77 -6.90 -6.72
N LEU A 154 8.66 -7.50 -7.15
CA LEU A 154 7.43 -6.77 -7.44
C LEU A 154 6.82 -6.22 -6.15
N GLY A 155 6.32 -4.97 -6.20
CA GLY A 155 5.71 -4.30 -5.04
C GLY A 155 6.68 -3.77 -3.98
N VAL A 156 7.96 -4.17 -3.99
CA VAL A 156 8.94 -3.78 -2.95
C VAL A 156 9.87 -2.62 -3.33
N ARG A 157 9.66 -1.99 -4.49
CA ARG A 157 10.54 -0.90 -4.96
C ARG A 157 10.63 0.29 -3.99
N THR A 158 9.55 0.60 -3.28
CA THR A 158 9.52 1.69 -2.28
C THR A 158 10.05 1.26 -0.91
N GLU A 159 10.23 -0.04 -0.68
CA GLU A 159 10.66 -0.65 0.59
C GLU A 159 11.95 -1.46 0.41
N LYS A 160 12.84 -0.99 -0.48
CA LYS A 160 14.09 -1.67 -0.86
C LYS A 160 14.91 -2.08 0.36
N GLU A 161 15.10 -1.18 1.33
CA GLU A 161 15.91 -1.47 2.53
C GLU A 161 15.32 -2.62 3.34
N LEU A 162 13.99 -2.64 3.53
CA LEU A 162 13.30 -3.71 4.24
C LEU A 162 13.41 -5.04 3.50
N PHE A 163 13.28 -5.02 2.17
CA PHE A 163 13.52 -6.19 1.34
C PHE A 163 14.96 -6.67 1.52
N MET A 164 15.96 -5.79 1.39
CA MET A 164 17.37 -6.17 1.47
C MET A 164 17.77 -6.75 2.83
N HIS A 165 17.23 -6.23 3.94
CA HIS A 165 17.48 -6.82 5.26
C HIS A 165 16.95 -8.25 5.37
N GLY A 166 15.72 -8.51 4.90
CA GLY A 166 15.17 -9.87 4.95
C GLY A 166 15.84 -10.81 3.95
N TYR A 167 16.27 -10.28 2.80
CA TYR A 167 17.06 -11.01 1.83
C TYR A 167 18.40 -11.46 2.42
N GLN A 168 19.14 -10.56 3.09
CA GLN A 168 20.40 -10.89 3.74
C GLN A 168 20.22 -11.93 4.85
N GLU A 169 19.16 -11.82 5.66
CA GLU A 169 18.84 -12.83 6.68
C GLU A 169 18.46 -14.18 6.06
N MET A 170 17.73 -14.19 4.94
CA MET A 170 17.43 -15.40 4.17
C MET A 170 18.73 -16.07 3.69
N ILE A 171 19.65 -15.31 3.09
CA ILE A 171 20.94 -15.83 2.63
C ILE A 171 21.72 -16.46 3.79
N LYS A 172 21.79 -15.80 4.95
CA LYS A 172 22.51 -16.33 6.12
C LYS A 172 21.91 -17.62 6.67
N ARG A 173 20.58 -17.73 6.75
CA ARG A 173 19.90 -18.85 7.42
C ARG A 173 19.60 -20.02 6.51
N VAL A 174 19.13 -19.73 5.29
CA VAL A 174 18.76 -20.76 4.31
C VAL A 174 19.99 -21.18 3.49
N ASN A 175 20.98 -20.29 3.33
CA ASN A 175 22.17 -20.52 2.51
C ASN A 175 21.81 -21.13 1.13
N PRO A 176 20.95 -20.46 0.33
CA PRO A 176 20.37 -21.08 -0.84
C PRO A 176 21.42 -21.32 -1.94
N GLU A 177 21.30 -22.46 -2.63
CA GLU A 177 22.14 -22.78 -3.80
C GLU A 177 21.88 -21.84 -4.98
N ALA A 178 20.63 -21.41 -5.12
CA ALA A 178 20.20 -20.42 -6.10
C ALA A 178 18.95 -19.67 -5.61
N VAL A 179 18.80 -18.43 -6.08
CA VAL A 179 17.63 -17.60 -5.82
C VAL A 179 16.94 -17.24 -7.13
N ILE A 180 15.73 -17.74 -7.33
CA ILE A 180 14.85 -17.33 -8.42
C ILE A 180 14.21 -16.00 -8.02
N CYS A 181 14.58 -14.92 -8.71
CA CYS A 181 14.04 -13.59 -8.46
C CYS A 181 12.98 -13.23 -9.51
N TYR A 182 11.72 -13.16 -9.11
CA TYR A 182 10.64 -12.70 -9.98
C TYR A 182 10.55 -11.17 -9.98
N GLY A 183 10.77 -10.56 -11.14
CA GLY A 183 11.01 -9.12 -11.29
C GLY A 183 12.49 -8.79 -11.44
N ASN A 184 12.81 -7.49 -11.37
CA ASN A 184 14.20 -7.02 -11.52
C ASN A 184 14.92 -7.16 -10.17
N PRO A 185 16.03 -7.91 -10.08
CA PRO A 185 16.87 -7.91 -8.89
C PRO A 185 17.39 -6.51 -8.55
N PHE A 186 17.66 -6.24 -7.29
CA PHE A 186 18.44 -5.07 -6.88
C PHE A 186 19.93 -5.35 -7.05
N ASP A 187 20.72 -4.32 -7.34
CA ASP A 187 22.17 -4.44 -7.55
C ASP A 187 22.89 -4.99 -6.31
N GLU A 188 22.35 -4.78 -5.12
CA GLU A 188 22.89 -5.25 -3.84
C GLU A 188 22.49 -6.69 -3.48
N MET A 189 21.68 -7.37 -4.30
CA MET A 189 21.35 -8.78 -4.06
C MET A 189 22.56 -9.65 -4.38
N GLU A 190 23.04 -10.38 -3.37
CA GLU A 190 24.18 -11.29 -3.48
C GLU A 190 23.75 -12.76 -3.65
N GLY A 191 24.60 -13.57 -4.28
CA GLY A 191 24.37 -15.00 -4.49
C GLY A 191 24.08 -15.37 -5.95
N ASN A 192 23.75 -16.64 -6.17
CA ASN A 192 23.41 -17.16 -7.51
C ASN A 192 21.96 -16.79 -7.87
N ILE A 193 21.77 -15.59 -8.43
CA ILE A 193 20.44 -15.04 -8.71
C ILE A 193 20.05 -15.30 -10.17
N ILE A 194 18.87 -15.87 -10.35
CA ILE A 194 18.26 -16.06 -11.66
C ILE A 194 17.04 -15.15 -11.77
N ALA A 195 17.19 -14.09 -12.55
CA ALA A 195 16.13 -13.12 -12.78
C ALA A 195 15.08 -13.68 -13.76
N VAL A 196 13.80 -13.58 -13.38
CA VAL A 196 12.66 -13.88 -14.24
C VAL A 196 11.87 -12.61 -14.46
N ASP A 197 11.85 -12.16 -15.71
CA ASP A 197 11.19 -10.92 -16.12
C ASP A 197 9.67 -11.06 -16.09
N TYR A 198 9.04 -10.33 -15.16
CA TYR A 198 7.59 -10.26 -15.01
C TYR A 198 6.86 -9.87 -16.31
N ALA A 199 7.36 -8.87 -17.03
CA ALA A 199 6.71 -8.37 -18.23
C ALA A 199 6.75 -9.40 -19.35
N LYS A 200 7.87 -10.13 -19.47
CA LYS A 200 7.98 -11.24 -20.43
C LYS A 200 7.07 -12.41 -20.06
N THR A 201 7.06 -12.82 -18.78
CA THR A 201 6.17 -13.90 -18.30
C THR A 201 4.70 -13.61 -18.58
N ASN A 202 4.28 -12.34 -18.47
CA ASN A 202 2.89 -11.92 -18.65
C ASN A 202 2.60 -11.34 -20.06
N ASN A 203 3.53 -11.49 -21.02
CA ASN A 203 3.41 -10.97 -22.38
C ASN A 203 3.01 -9.47 -22.44
N LEU A 204 3.43 -8.67 -21.45
CA LEU A 204 3.07 -7.25 -21.37
C LEU A 204 3.67 -6.46 -22.53
N SER A 205 4.84 -6.85 -23.03
CA SER A 205 5.49 -6.22 -24.19
C SER A 205 4.66 -6.32 -25.48
N LYS A 206 3.88 -7.39 -25.67
CA LYS A 206 2.97 -7.54 -26.82
C LYS A 206 1.90 -6.45 -26.85
N TRP A 207 1.49 -5.99 -25.67
CA TRP A 207 0.40 -5.03 -25.49
C TRP A 207 0.88 -3.65 -25.02
N ALA A 208 2.16 -3.48 -24.72
CA ALA A 208 2.73 -2.29 -24.10
C ALA A 208 2.44 -1.03 -24.93
N ASP A 209 2.75 -1.05 -26.24
CA ASP A 209 2.49 0.10 -27.13
C ASP A 209 1.00 0.48 -27.17
N TYR A 210 0.10 -0.51 -27.09
CA TYR A 210 -1.35 -0.29 -27.08
C TYR A 210 -1.84 0.23 -25.71
N ILE A 211 -1.27 -0.26 -24.61
CA ILE A 211 -1.59 0.15 -23.24
C ILE A 211 -1.10 1.58 -22.97
N CYS A 212 0.10 1.92 -23.46
CA CYS A 212 0.71 3.25 -23.33
C CYS A 212 0.09 4.29 -24.29
N GLY A 213 -0.80 3.88 -25.19
CA GLY A 213 -1.44 4.75 -26.17
C GLY A 213 -0.53 5.14 -27.35
N GLU A 214 0.58 4.45 -27.53
CA GLU A 214 1.51 4.64 -28.66
C GLU A 214 0.99 4.00 -29.96
N LYS A 215 0.11 3.00 -29.85
CA LYS A 215 -0.59 2.35 -30.98
C LYS A 215 -2.09 2.26 -30.74
N GLU A 216 -2.89 2.42 -31.80
CA GLU A 216 -4.34 2.20 -31.75
C GLU A 216 -4.68 0.72 -31.51
N ILE A 217 -5.66 0.47 -30.66
CA ILE A 217 -6.15 -0.89 -30.36
C ILE A 217 -6.71 -1.51 -31.65
N PRO A 218 -6.27 -2.72 -32.05
CA PRO A 218 -6.72 -3.32 -33.30
C PRO A 218 -8.24 -3.49 -33.31
N PHE A 219 -8.86 -3.11 -34.43
CA PHE A 219 -10.28 -3.31 -34.70
C PHE A 219 -10.61 -4.80 -34.57
N ASN A 220 -11.65 -5.16 -33.81
CA ASN A 220 -12.00 -6.53 -33.41
C ASN A 220 -11.08 -7.24 -32.39
N SER A 221 -10.23 -6.53 -31.64
CA SER A 221 -9.53 -7.16 -30.51
C SER A 221 -10.40 -7.26 -29.25
N ASN A 222 -10.26 -8.35 -28.49
CA ASN A 222 -10.85 -8.51 -27.16
C ASN A 222 -10.04 -7.76 -26.06
N LEU A 223 -9.18 -6.82 -26.45
CA LEU A 223 -8.29 -6.11 -25.54
C LEU A 223 -9.08 -5.01 -24.80
N ILE A 224 -9.38 -5.24 -23.52
CA ILE A 224 -10.04 -4.25 -22.65
C ILE A 224 -8.97 -3.52 -21.84
N VAL A 225 -8.59 -2.31 -22.26
CA VAL A 225 -7.68 -1.43 -21.50
C VAL A 225 -8.49 -0.67 -20.45
N LYS A 226 -8.53 -1.19 -19.21
CA LYS A 226 -9.12 -0.46 -18.08
C LYS A 226 -8.13 0.61 -17.60
N ARG A 227 -8.40 1.89 -17.86
CA ARG A 227 -7.58 3.02 -17.34
C ARG A 227 -7.60 3.16 -15.81
N TYR A 228 -8.50 2.43 -15.13
CA TYR A 228 -8.60 2.33 -13.67
C TYR A 228 -8.24 0.93 -13.15
N GLY A 229 -7.52 0.13 -13.95
CA GLY A 229 -7.01 -1.18 -13.53
C GLY A 229 -5.64 -1.06 -12.88
N TYR A 230 -5.50 -1.53 -11.65
CA TYR A 230 -4.19 -1.73 -11.02
C TYR A 230 -3.35 -2.68 -11.91
N VAL A 231 -2.29 -2.16 -12.52
CA VAL A 231 -1.12 -3.00 -12.80
C VAL A 231 -0.63 -3.48 -11.44
N LEU A 232 -0.51 -4.80 -11.26
CA LEU A 232 -0.06 -5.48 -10.03
C LEU A 232 1.06 -4.69 -9.32
N ASN A 233 0.66 -3.82 -8.39
CA ASN A 233 1.57 -2.99 -7.59
C ASN A 233 1.52 -3.37 -6.11
N GLU A 234 0.54 -4.20 -5.71
CA GLU A 234 0.22 -4.40 -4.30
C GLU A 234 0.48 -5.82 -3.80
N LYS A 235 0.72 -6.81 -4.67
CA LYS A 235 1.05 -8.15 -4.19
C LYS A 235 2.53 -8.27 -3.82
N GLY A 236 2.79 -8.63 -2.56
CA GLY A 236 4.14 -9.01 -2.12
C GLY A 236 4.34 -8.88 -0.62
N MET A 237 5.61 -8.69 -0.25
CA MET A 237 6.03 -8.21 1.07
C MET A 237 6.14 -6.69 1.08
N GLY A 238 6.15 -6.09 2.25
CA GLY A 238 6.20 -4.63 2.42
C GLY A 238 4.86 -4.05 2.85
N ARG A 239 4.60 -2.78 2.53
CA ARG A 239 3.38 -2.09 2.97
C ARG A 239 2.18 -2.42 2.09
N ALA A 240 1.08 -2.89 2.69
CA ALA A 240 -0.18 -3.12 1.98
C ALA A 240 -0.71 -1.83 1.32
N SER A 241 -0.52 -0.70 2.01
CA SER A 241 -1.00 0.61 1.57
C SER A 241 -0.01 1.38 0.69
N GLY A 242 1.19 0.82 0.45
CA GLY A 242 2.31 1.53 -0.16
C GLY A 242 2.85 2.68 0.71
N GLN A 243 3.85 3.41 0.19
CA GLN A 243 4.23 4.70 0.79
C GLN A 243 3.29 5.80 0.31
N TRP A 244 2.85 6.67 1.24
CA TRP A 244 2.13 7.87 0.87
C TRP A 244 2.92 8.68 -0.16
N LYS A 245 2.24 9.08 -1.23
CA LYS A 245 2.75 9.98 -2.26
C LYS A 245 1.87 11.22 -2.31
N PRO A 246 2.45 12.41 -2.54
CA PRO A 246 1.69 13.64 -2.78
C PRO A 246 0.63 13.39 -3.86
N LYS A 247 -0.66 13.55 -3.51
CA LYS A 247 -1.75 13.40 -4.49
C LYS A 247 -2.01 14.69 -5.26
N LYS A 248 -1.68 15.84 -4.66
CA LYS A 248 -1.81 17.18 -5.25
C LYS A 248 -0.47 17.91 -5.19
N GLU A 249 -0.28 18.90 -6.06
CA GLU A 249 0.97 19.70 -6.11
C GLU A 249 1.33 20.33 -4.75
N ASP A 250 0.34 20.80 -4.00
CA ASP A 250 0.55 21.41 -2.70
C ASP A 250 1.09 20.43 -1.65
N ASP A 251 0.80 19.13 -1.79
CA ASP A 251 1.29 18.09 -0.88
C ASP A 251 2.79 17.84 -1.06
N LYS A 252 3.37 18.22 -2.21
CA LYS A 252 4.81 18.09 -2.46
C LYS A 252 5.65 18.98 -1.54
N ARG A 253 5.05 19.95 -0.85
CA ARG A 253 5.75 20.78 0.14
C ARG A 253 6.21 19.98 1.36
N PHE A 254 5.59 18.83 1.65
CA PHE A 254 5.94 18.01 2.81
C PHE A 254 7.17 17.12 2.61
N LEU A 255 7.70 17.04 1.39
CA LEU A 255 8.88 16.25 1.04
C LEU A 255 9.92 17.15 0.38
N GLY A 256 11.20 17.02 0.73
CA GLY A 256 12.25 17.87 0.16
C GLY A 256 13.65 17.45 0.56
N LYS A 257 14.63 18.32 0.26
CA LYS A 257 16.01 18.10 0.68
C LYS A 257 16.15 18.33 2.19
N PRO A 258 16.98 17.54 2.90
CA PRO A 258 17.26 17.79 4.31
C PRO A 258 17.66 19.24 4.60
N GLY A 259 16.96 19.89 5.55
CA GLY A 259 17.20 21.29 5.92
C GLY A 259 16.56 22.33 4.98
N GLU A 260 15.86 21.90 3.94
CA GLU A 260 15.13 22.81 3.05
C GLU A 260 13.95 23.47 3.77
N THR A 261 13.65 24.72 3.40
CA THR A 261 12.42 25.41 3.78
C THR A 261 11.65 25.75 2.52
N LYS A 262 10.38 25.36 2.46
CA LYS A 262 9.50 25.59 1.33
C LYS A 262 8.40 26.59 1.71
N THR A 263 8.09 27.52 0.82
CA THR A 263 7.01 28.49 1.00
C THR A 263 5.95 28.29 -0.07
N THR A 264 4.74 27.95 0.34
CA THR A 264 3.56 27.89 -0.53
C THR A 264 2.71 29.13 -0.32
N THR A 265 2.38 29.85 -1.39
CA THR A 265 1.49 31.03 -1.33
C THR A 265 0.20 30.71 -2.06
N LYS A 266 -0.94 30.84 -1.35
CA LYS A 266 -2.27 30.66 -1.95
C LYS A 266 -2.72 31.95 -2.64
N LYS A 267 -3.71 31.83 -3.53
CA LYS A 267 -4.28 32.96 -4.29
C LYS A 267 -4.85 34.07 -3.41
N ASN A 268 -5.33 33.70 -2.21
CA ASN A 268 -5.88 34.62 -1.23
C ASN A 268 -4.80 35.41 -0.45
N GLY A 269 -3.51 35.09 -0.62
CA GLY A 269 -2.41 35.75 0.07
C GLY A 269 -1.83 34.96 1.24
N ASP A 270 -2.46 33.86 1.65
CA ASP A 270 -1.95 33.02 2.75
C ASP A 270 -0.61 32.38 2.37
N THR A 271 0.29 32.29 3.34
CA THR A 271 1.60 31.66 3.17
C THR A 271 1.84 30.55 4.17
N TYR A 272 2.28 29.41 3.66
CA TYR A 272 2.62 28.21 4.42
C TYR A 272 4.11 27.95 4.28
N ILE A 273 4.84 27.96 5.40
CA ILE A 273 6.29 27.76 5.43
C ILE A 273 6.58 26.39 6.05
N THR A 274 6.92 25.41 5.21
CA THR A 274 7.18 24.02 5.60
C THR A 274 8.67 23.77 5.76
N ARG A 275 9.10 23.23 6.91
CA ARG A 275 10.50 22.91 7.20
C ARG A 275 10.77 21.43 7.02
N ILE A 276 11.83 21.09 6.29
CA ILE A 276 12.21 19.70 6.01
C ILE A 276 13.31 19.24 6.98
N GLY A 277 13.02 18.17 7.71
CA GLY A 277 13.93 17.51 8.62
C GLY A 277 15.02 16.70 7.92
N LYS A 278 15.91 16.12 8.72
CA LYS A 278 17.09 15.37 8.23
C LYS A 278 16.74 14.17 7.35
N ASN A 279 15.55 13.60 7.51
CA ASN A 279 15.05 12.46 6.75
C ASN A 279 14.29 12.85 5.46
N GLY A 280 14.37 14.12 5.03
CA GLY A 280 13.70 14.61 3.82
C GLY A 280 12.18 14.79 3.96
N ARG A 281 11.65 14.61 5.18
CA ARG A 281 10.24 14.80 5.52
C ARG A 281 10.04 16.09 6.31
N ALA A 282 8.90 16.72 6.12
CA ALA A 282 8.55 17.92 6.88
C ALA A 282 8.46 17.64 8.39
N THR A 283 8.95 18.58 9.19
CA THR A 283 8.93 18.52 10.65
C THR A 283 7.98 19.54 11.25
N SER A 284 7.83 20.71 10.61
CA SER A 284 6.87 21.73 11.03
C SER A 284 6.38 22.56 9.84
N GLU A 285 5.23 23.21 10.00
CA GLU A 285 4.66 24.12 9.03
C GLU A 285 4.11 25.37 9.74
N ARG A 286 4.56 26.55 9.32
CA ARG A 286 4.05 27.84 9.82
C ARG A 286 3.00 28.38 8.87
N HIS A 287 1.86 28.76 9.42
CA HIS A 287 0.75 29.33 8.69
C HIS A 287 0.72 30.83 8.94
N ASN A 288 0.70 31.62 7.87
CA ASN A 288 0.46 33.05 7.93
C ASN A 288 -0.77 33.33 7.06
N SER A 289 -1.91 33.51 7.71
CA SER A 289 -3.17 33.79 7.00
C SER A 289 -3.35 35.29 6.82
N THR A 290 -4.05 35.73 5.77
CA THR A 290 -4.40 37.15 5.59
C THR A 290 -5.82 37.49 6.06
N HIS A 291 -6.54 36.48 6.56
CA HIS A 291 -7.91 36.55 7.09
C HIS A 291 -8.07 35.58 8.27
N GLY A 292 -9.08 35.83 9.12
CA GLY A 292 -9.37 35.08 10.34
C GLY A 292 -9.71 35.99 11.51
N ASN A 293 -10.52 35.52 12.47
CA ASN A 293 -10.83 36.26 13.70
C ASN A 293 -9.62 36.20 14.65
N PRO A 294 -8.90 37.32 14.90
CA PRO A 294 -7.67 37.32 15.69
C PRO A 294 -7.87 36.92 17.16
N LYS A 295 -9.12 36.88 17.64
CA LYS A 295 -9.48 36.49 19.00
C LYS A 295 -9.46 34.97 19.22
N GLU A 296 -9.71 34.19 18.17
CA GLU A 296 -9.84 32.73 18.23
C GLU A 296 -8.68 32.01 17.52
N HIS A 297 -7.90 32.73 16.71
CA HIS A 297 -6.81 32.15 15.92
C HIS A 297 -5.55 33.03 15.95
N VAL A 298 -4.49 32.55 16.61
CA VAL A 298 -3.20 33.25 16.69
C VAL A 298 -2.52 33.21 15.33
N ASN A 299 -2.13 34.36 14.79
CA ASN A 299 -1.54 34.45 13.46
C ASN A 299 -0.29 35.35 13.48
N PRO A 300 0.89 34.86 13.05
CA PRO A 300 1.16 33.50 12.59
C PRO A 300 1.19 32.48 13.73
N HIS A 301 0.98 31.21 13.40
CA HIS A 301 1.14 30.06 14.28
C HIS A 301 1.89 28.93 13.55
N GLU A 302 2.42 27.97 14.31
CA GLU A 302 3.20 26.85 13.79
C GLU A 302 2.58 25.52 14.20
N HIS A 303 2.57 24.56 13.29
CA HIS A 303 2.16 23.18 13.52
C HIS A 303 3.37 22.26 13.44
N ASP A 304 3.42 21.23 14.27
CA ASP A 304 4.29 20.08 13.99
C ASP A 304 3.67 19.23 12.87
N VAL A 305 4.53 18.70 11.99
CA VAL A 305 4.09 17.72 10.99
C VAL A 305 4.28 16.32 11.59
N ILE A 306 3.18 15.67 11.89
CA ILE A 306 3.11 14.31 12.42
C ILE A 306 2.93 13.35 11.26
N TRP A 307 3.88 12.45 11.07
CA TRP A 307 3.80 11.40 10.05
C TRP A 307 3.12 10.17 10.63
N GLN A 308 1.98 9.81 10.05
CA GLN A 308 1.19 8.64 10.44
C GLN A 308 1.91 7.34 10.07
N GLU A 309 1.46 6.22 10.64
CA GLU A 309 2.04 4.90 10.35
C GLU A 309 1.99 4.55 8.87
N ASN A 310 0.93 4.95 8.15
CA ASN A 310 0.78 4.78 6.69
C ASN A 310 1.64 5.77 5.86
N GLY A 311 2.46 6.59 6.50
CA GLY A 311 3.35 7.55 5.88
C GLY A 311 2.68 8.85 5.42
N ALA A 312 1.39 9.09 5.71
CA ALA A 312 0.75 10.36 5.40
C ALA A 312 1.10 11.45 6.44
N PRO A 313 1.40 12.69 6.02
CA PRO A 313 1.60 13.80 6.94
C PRO A 313 0.26 14.35 7.44
N THR A 314 0.21 14.70 8.72
CA THR A 314 -0.88 15.41 9.39
C THR A 314 -0.29 16.58 10.19
N LEU A 315 -1.05 17.66 10.34
CA LEU A 315 -0.64 18.78 11.19
C LEU A 315 -1.13 18.54 12.61
N GLY A 316 -0.23 18.62 13.58
CA GLY A 316 -0.57 18.62 15.00
C GLY A 316 -1.29 19.91 15.42
N PRO A 317 -1.61 20.12 16.70
CA PRO A 317 -2.24 21.35 17.16
C PRO A 317 -1.36 22.58 16.89
N GLY A 318 -1.99 23.69 16.51
CA GLY A 318 -1.30 24.96 16.26
C GLY A 318 -0.78 25.58 17.54
N ARG A 319 0.48 26.04 17.53
CA ARG A 319 1.10 26.75 18.66
C ARG A 319 1.54 28.16 18.27
N PRO A 320 1.53 29.13 19.22
CA PRO A 320 2.09 30.45 18.99
C PRO A 320 3.55 30.38 18.56
N VAL A 321 3.98 31.26 17.64
CA VAL A 321 5.38 31.35 17.24
C VAL A 321 6.19 31.93 18.41
N SER A 322 7.18 31.18 18.90
CA SER A 322 8.03 31.64 20.01
C SER A 322 8.83 32.90 19.63
N GLU A 323 9.10 33.80 20.59
CA GLU A 323 9.86 35.03 20.35
C GLU A 323 11.28 34.79 19.83
N LYS A 324 11.87 33.61 20.13
CA LYS A 324 13.17 33.15 19.58
C LYS A 324 13.12 32.78 18.08
N ASN A 325 11.94 32.64 17.49
CA ASN A 325 11.71 32.25 16.09
C ASN A 325 11.21 33.40 15.20
N LYS A 326 11.31 34.66 15.67
CA LYS A 326 11.35 35.85 14.79
C LYS A 326 12.74 35.90 14.13
N TYR A 327 12.83 36.45 12.90
CA TYR A 327 14.03 36.54 12.02
C TYR A 327 14.27 35.28 11.16
N ILE A 328 14.61 35.29 9.86
CA ILE A 328 15.00 36.30 8.85
C ILE A 328 14.37 35.87 7.51
N ASN A 329 13.93 36.83 6.69
CA ASN A 329 13.52 36.59 5.30
C ASN A 329 14.77 36.24 4.47
N PHE A 330 15.07 34.96 4.29
CA PHE A 330 16.12 34.52 3.38
C PHE A 330 15.57 34.49 1.95
N GLY A 331 15.99 35.47 1.15
CA GLY A 331 15.68 35.58 -0.27
C GLY A 331 16.14 34.33 -1.02
N GLY A 332 15.17 33.53 -1.46
CA GLY A 332 15.38 32.32 -2.25
C GLY A 332 14.08 31.51 -2.38
N VAL A 333 12.97 32.17 -2.73
CA VAL A 333 11.66 31.50 -2.86
C VAL A 333 11.42 31.14 -4.32
N ILE A 334 11.30 29.83 -4.61
CA ILE A 334 10.69 29.34 -5.84
C ILE A 334 9.17 29.55 -5.71
N LYS A 335 8.62 30.49 -6.48
CA LYS A 335 7.16 30.72 -6.55
C LYS A 335 6.53 29.66 -7.45
N MET A 336 5.61 28.86 -6.91
CA MET A 336 4.66 28.08 -7.69
C MET A 336 3.32 28.81 -7.72
N SER A 337 2.80 29.08 -8.91
CA SER A 337 1.43 29.55 -9.12
C SER A 337 0.57 28.39 -9.61
N ASN A 338 -0.45 27.98 -8.85
CA ASN A 338 -1.42 27.00 -9.31
C ASN A 338 -2.86 27.50 -9.24
N GLN A 339 -3.63 27.09 -10.24
CA GLN A 339 -5.07 27.29 -10.32
C GLN A 339 -5.77 26.26 -9.43
N TYR A 340 -6.35 26.75 -8.34
CA TYR A 340 -7.18 26.00 -7.39
C TYR A 340 -8.62 25.89 -7.91
N GLU A 341 -9.15 24.67 -7.97
CA GLU A 341 -10.57 24.39 -8.20
C GLU A 341 -11.21 23.86 -6.90
N PRO A 342 -12.15 24.61 -6.29
CA PRO A 342 -12.62 24.33 -4.92
C PRO A 342 -13.76 23.31 -4.80
N LYS A 343 -14.26 22.72 -5.89
CA LYS A 343 -15.49 21.89 -5.86
C LYS A 343 -15.25 20.52 -5.19
N PHE A 344 -16.30 19.98 -4.57
CA PHE A 344 -16.36 18.59 -4.10
C PHE A 344 -16.92 17.71 -5.21
N GLU A 345 -16.25 16.59 -5.50
CA GLU A 345 -16.68 15.64 -6.54
C GLU A 345 -17.93 14.86 -6.11
N ASP A 346 -17.97 14.45 -4.84
CA ASP A 346 -19.08 13.73 -4.21
C ASP A 346 -19.11 14.00 -2.69
N LEU A 347 -20.06 13.36 -2.00
CA LEU A 347 -20.23 13.51 -0.55
C LEU A 347 -19.06 12.90 0.23
N ASP A 348 -18.44 11.84 -0.30
CA ASP A 348 -17.30 11.18 0.36
C ASP A 348 -16.06 12.08 0.32
N ASP A 349 -15.82 12.79 -0.78
CA ASP A 349 -14.76 13.82 -0.91
C ASP A 349 -14.97 14.99 0.06
N PHE A 350 -16.23 15.34 0.36
CA PHE A 350 -16.57 16.33 1.39
C PHE A 350 -16.33 15.80 2.81
N LEU A 351 -16.81 14.60 3.12
CA LEU A 351 -16.64 13.97 4.43
C LEU A 351 -15.16 13.72 4.75
N ASP A 352 -14.39 13.23 3.79
CA ASP A 352 -12.93 13.08 3.90
C ASP A 352 -12.26 14.45 4.13
N SER A 353 -12.73 15.51 3.46
CA SER A 353 -12.24 16.87 3.68
C SER A 353 -12.48 17.34 5.12
N LEU A 354 -13.68 17.12 5.65
CA LEU A 354 -14.04 17.47 7.04
C LEU A 354 -13.26 16.67 8.08
N LEU A 355 -13.16 15.35 7.89
CA LEU A 355 -12.43 14.45 8.78
C LEU A 355 -10.93 14.77 8.85
N ARG A 356 -10.39 15.40 7.80
CA ARG A 356 -9.03 15.93 7.75
C ARG A 356 -8.85 17.28 8.46
N GLY A 357 -9.90 17.80 9.11
CA GLY A 357 -9.87 19.06 9.84
C GLY A 357 -9.82 20.30 8.97
N ARG A 358 -10.17 20.19 7.68
CA ARG A 358 -10.15 21.33 6.76
C ARG A 358 -11.23 22.35 7.11
N GLU A 359 -10.89 23.62 6.97
CA GLU A 359 -11.84 24.73 6.98
C GLU A 359 -12.49 24.87 5.61
N ILE A 360 -13.81 24.67 5.59
CA ILE A 360 -14.61 24.76 4.39
C ILE A 360 -15.51 25.98 4.50
N VAL A 361 -15.49 26.84 3.50
CA VAL A 361 -16.42 27.96 3.36
C VAL A 361 -17.21 27.75 2.08
N ILE A 362 -18.52 27.68 2.20
CA ILE A 362 -19.45 27.61 1.06
C ILE A 362 -20.24 28.89 0.95
N GLU A 363 -20.63 29.25 -0.26
CA GLU A 363 -21.54 30.36 -0.54
C GLU A 363 -22.85 29.82 -1.10
N TYR A 364 -23.93 30.08 -0.38
CA TYR A 364 -25.28 29.67 -0.75
C TYR A 364 -26.24 30.86 -0.59
N HIS A 365 -26.99 31.16 -1.66
CA HIS A 365 -27.91 32.30 -1.74
C HIS A 365 -27.29 33.65 -1.28
N GLY A 366 -26.04 33.90 -1.67
CA GLY A 366 -25.32 35.15 -1.35
C GLY A 366 -24.85 35.28 0.11
N LYS A 367 -24.92 34.19 0.90
CA LYS A 367 -24.40 34.11 2.27
C LYS A 367 -23.28 33.07 2.35
N GLN A 368 -22.26 33.34 3.14
CA GLN A 368 -21.15 32.42 3.38
C GLN A 368 -21.35 31.62 4.67
N TYR A 369 -21.01 30.34 4.65
CA TYR A 369 -21.11 29.42 5.78
C TYR A 369 -19.78 28.72 5.98
N GLY A 370 -19.27 28.76 7.21
CA GLY A 370 -18.05 28.08 7.64
C GLY A 370 -18.38 26.72 8.25
N ILE A 371 -17.59 25.71 7.89
CA ILE A 371 -17.68 24.33 8.36
C ILE A 371 -16.27 23.91 8.76
N PHE A 372 -16.05 23.64 10.04
CA PHE A 372 -14.71 23.35 10.56
C PHE A 372 -14.75 22.43 11.78
N TYR A 373 -13.62 21.77 12.06
CA TYR A 373 -13.46 20.89 13.21
C TYR A 373 -12.89 21.66 14.39
N LEU A 374 -13.59 21.62 15.53
CA LEU A 374 -13.17 22.16 16.82
C LEU A 374 -12.90 21.01 17.80
N GLU A 375 -12.24 21.31 18.92
CA GLU A 375 -11.90 20.34 19.98
C GLU A 375 -13.13 19.55 20.50
N LYS A 376 -14.33 20.13 20.39
CA LYS A 376 -15.59 19.54 20.85
C LYS A 376 -16.46 18.93 19.74
N GLY A 377 -16.03 18.94 18.48
CA GLY A 377 -16.77 18.40 17.34
C GLY A 377 -16.79 19.30 16.09
N PHE A 378 -17.67 19.00 15.15
CA PHE A 378 -17.82 19.71 13.89
C PHE A 378 -18.75 20.91 14.05
N TYR A 379 -18.25 22.10 13.79
CA TYR A 379 -19.00 23.34 13.92
C TYR A 379 -19.40 23.88 12.55
N VAL A 380 -20.67 24.26 12.43
CA VAL A 380 -21.25 24.86 11.23
C VAL A 380 -21.93 26.17 11.63
N ALA A 381 -21.58 27.27 10.97
CA ALA A 381 -22.20 28.57 11.20
C ALA A 381 -22.22 29.43 9.94
N GLN A 382 -23.15 30.38 9.88
CA GLN A 382 -23.05 31.48 8.93
C GLN A 382 -21.86 32.38 9.32
N SER A 383 -21.07 32.77 8.33
CA SER A 383 -19.89 33.62 8.55
C SER A 383 -20.31 34.96 9.16
N TYR A 384 -19.59 35.40 10.19
CA TYR A 384 -19.85 36.62 10.96
C TYR A 384 -21.17 36.63 11.77
N HIS A 385 -21.80 35.47 11.94
CA HIS A 385 -23.06 35.29 12.66
C HIS A 385 -22.98 34.07 13.58
N ASP A 386 -22.14 34.16 14.62
CA ASP A 386 -21.85 33.06 15.56
C ASP A 386 -23.11 32.53 16.26
N GLU A 387 -24.16 33.34 16.38
CA GLU A 387 -25.47 32.97 16.90
C GLU A 387 -26.19 31.87 16.10
N THR A 388 -25.77 31.66 14.84
CA THR A 388 -26.29 30.59 13.96
C THR A 388 -25.57 29.26 14.15
N GLY A 389 -24.50 29.26 14.94
CA GLY A 389 -23.59 28.15 15.11
C GLY A 389 -24.22 26.91 15.74
N LYS A 390 -23.93 25.76 15.14
CA LYS A 390 -24.26 24.45 15.69
C LYS A 390 -23.03 23.55 15.72
N LEU A 391 -22.89 22.83 16.83
CA LEU A 391 -21.81 21.87 17.06
C LEU A 391 -22.38 20.45 17.00
N TYR A 392 -21.72 19.61 16.23
CA TYR A 392 -22.10 18.22 15.95
C TYR A 392 -20.99 17.27 16.38
N ARG A 393 -21.35 16.06 16.82
CA ARG A 393 -20.34 15.08 17.28
C ARG A 393 -19.67 14.37 16.13
N THR A 394 -20.38 14.20 15.01
CA THR A 394 -19.90 13.48 13.82
C THR A 394 -20.06 14.34 12.56
N PRO A 395 -19.28 14.07 11.50
CA PRO A 395 -19.46 14.74 10.21
C PRO A 395 -20.84 14.48 9.60
N ASP A 396 -21.37 13.27 9.76
CA ASP A 396 -22.70 12.88 9.30
C ASP A 396 -23.83 13.66 9.98
N GLU A 397 -23.66 14.02 11.25
CA GLU A 397 -24.59 14.91 11.95
C GLU A 397 -24.48 16.36 11.42
N ALA A 398 -23.27 16.83 11.09
CA ALA A 398 -23.08 18.17 10.54
C ALA A 398 -23.76 18.36 9.17
N LEU A 399 -23.89 17.27 8.40
CA LEU A 399 -24.62 17.23 7.13
C LEU A 399 -26.13 17.52 7.27
N GLU A 400 -26.69 17.39 8.47
CA GLU A 400 -28.09 17.70 8.77
C GLU A 400 -28.32 19.19 9.06
N TYR A 401 -27.26 20.02 9.08
CA TYR A 401 -27.39 21.46 9.20
C TYR A 401 -28.22 22.02 8.05
N THR A 402 -29.20 22.88 8.37
CA THR A 402 -30.16 23.41 7.42
C THR A 402 -29.87 24.87 7.10
N ILE A 403 -29.70 25.17 5.82
CA ILE A 403 -29.52 26.53 5.27
C ILE A 403 -30.77 26.87 4.46
N ASP A 404 -31.50 27.91 4.87
CA ASP A 404 -32.74 28.36 4.22
C ASP A 404 -33.74 27.22 3.90
N GLY A 405 -33.85 26.25 4.82
CA GLY A 405 -34.76 25.10 4.68
C GLY A 405 -34.20 23.88 3.92
N THR A 406 -32.98 23.97 3.39
CA THR A 406 -32.30 22.87 2.66
C THR A 406 -31.13 22.31 3.47
N LYS A 407 -30.94 20.99 3.50
CA LYS A 407 -29.83 20.39 4.26
C LYS A 407 -28.51 20.54 3.53
N LEU A 408 -27.44 20.68 4.29
CA LEU A 408 -26.08 20.77 3.78
C LEU A 408 -25.73 19.61 2.84
N ARG A 409 -26.16 18.39 3.18
CA ARG A 409 -25.97 17.18 2.36
C ARG A 409 -26.53 17.26 0.94
N ASP A 410 -27.59 18.02 0.75
CA ASP A 410 -28.30 18.12 -0.52
C ASP A 410 -27.68 19.18 -1.45
N ILE A 411 -26.85 20.07 -0.90
CA ILE A 411 -26.29 21.21 -1.64
C ILE A 411 -24.77 21.15 -1.78
N ILE A 412 -24.05 20.36 -0.97
CA ILE A 412 -22.59 20.48 -0.83
C ILE A 412 -21.80 20.17 -2.10
N THR A 413 -22.33 19.34 -3.00
CA THR A 413 -21.70 18.97 -4.28
C THR A 413 -22.03 19.95 -5.42
N VAL A 414 -23.03 20.82 -5.23
CA VAL A 414 -23.50 21.78 -6.24
C VAL A 414 -23.30 23.24 -5.84
N VAL A 415 -23.07 23.51 -4.56
CA VAL A 415 -22.85 24.84 -4.00
C VAL A 415 -21.47 25.39 -4.40
N ASN A 416 -21.38 26.72 -4.47
CA ASN A 416 -20.09 27.36 -4.70
C ASN A 416 -19.22 27.19 -3.45
N VAL A 417 -18.12 26.46 -3.56
CA VAL A 417 -17.14 26.34 -2.49
C VAL A 417 -16.17 27.51 -2.61
N VAL A 418 -16.25 28.44 -1.67
CA VAL A 418 -15.40 29.63 -1.63
C VAL A 418 -14.02 29.28 -1.09
N GLN A 419 -13.96 28.37 -0.12
CA GLN A 419 -12.73 27.93 0.53
C GLN A 419 -12.83 26.45 0.89
N ARG A 420 -11.75 25.70 0.66
CA ARG A 420 -11.56 24.32 1.15
C ARG A 420 -10.08 24.16 1.50
N ASN A 421 -9.70 24.80 2.60
CA ASN A 421 -8.33 24.90 3.05
C ASN A 421 -8.03 23.89 4.16
N PHE A 422 -6.83 23.34 4.16
CA PHE A 422 -6.22 22.82 5.39
C PHE A 422 -5.87 23.95 6.32
#